data_AF-A0A1Y7VLL5-F1
#
_entry.id   AF-A0A1Y7VLL5-F1
#
_cell.length_a   1.000
_cell.length_b   1.000
_cell.length_c   1.000
_cell.angle_alpha   90.00
_cell.angle_beta   90.00
_cell.angle_gamma   90.00
#
_symmetry.space_group_name_H-M   'P 1'
#
loop_
_entity.id
_entity.type
_entity.pdbx_description
1 polymer ?
#
loop_
_entity_poly.entity_id
_entity_poly.type
_entity_poly.pdbx_seq_one_letter_code
_entity_poly.pdbx_strand_id
1 'polypeptide(L)' 'MPRVKAAQAGRPGPAKRRLAEQFAAGEVLTDMSRKEWKLGLPIGQGGFGCIYLADTNSSKPVG' A
#
# COMPACT_ATOMS: atom_id res chain seq x y z
N MET A 1 14.36 8.59 26.08
CA MET A 1 14.59 9.13 24.72
C MET A 1 15.15 8.01 23.86
N PRO A 2 14.61 7.71 22.65
CA PRO A 2 15.13 6.61 21.84
C PRO A 2 16.52 6.94 21.31
N ARG A 3 17.45 5.99 21.45
CA ARG A 3 18.88 6.14 21.16
C ARG A 3 19.13 5.98 19.66
N VAL A 4 19.63 7.02 19.00
CA VAL A 4 20.04 6.96 17.59
C VAL A 4 21.37 6.23 17.47
N LYS A 5 21.39 5.07 16.80
CA LYS A 5 22.64 4.47 16.30
C LYS A 5 23.00 5.20 15.00
N ALA A 6 24.16 5.84 14.96
CA ALA A 6 24.70 6.43 13.75
C ALA A 6 24.93 5.33 12.70
N ALA A 7 24.24 5.41 11.56
CA ALA A 7 24.44 4.50 10.45
C ALA A 7 25.81 4.80 9.81
N GLN A 8 26.71 3.81 9.82
CA GLN A 8 27.97 3.88 9.09
C GLN A 8 27.68 3.98 7.59
N ALA A 9 28.32 4.94 6.92
CA ALA A 9 28.17 5.19 5.49
C ALA A 9 28.82 4.06 4.67
N GLY A 10 28.05 2.98 4.43
CA GLY A 10 28.34 2.02 3.38
C GLY A 10 28.14 2.66 1.99
N ARG A 11 28.74 2.07 0.95
CA ARG A 11 28.59 2.45 -0.46
C ARG A 11 27.13 2.84 -0.77
N PRO A 12 26.87 3.92 -1.54
CA PRO A 12 25.51 4.37 -1.80
C PRO A 12 24.69 3.21 -2.37
N GLY A 13 23.72 2.75 -1.59
CA GLY A 13 22.74 1.79 -2.07
C GLY A 13 21.95 2.37 -3.24
N PRO A 14 21.25 1.53 -4.01
CA PRO A 14 20.38 2.00 -5.08
C PRO A 14 19.43 3.09 -4.55
N ALA A 15 19.15 4.10 -5.39
CA ALA A 15 18.35 5.26 -5.02
C ALA A 15 17.11 4.85 -4.24
N LYS A 16 16.80 5.62 -3.18
CA LYS A 16 15.66 5.39 -2.28
C LYS A 16 14.42 5.10 -3.12
N ARG A 17 13.98 3.84 -3.15
CA ARG A 17 12.87 3.40 -4.00
C ARG A 17 11.64 4.22 -3.62
N ARG A 18 10.98 4.81 -4.64
CA ARG A 18 9.69 5.49 -4.42
C ARG A 18 8.71 4.48 -3.84
N LEU A 19 7.93 4.91 -2.86
CA LEU A 19 6.84 4.09 -2.35
C LEU A 19 5.79 3.90 -3.46
N ALA A 20 5.00 2.83 -3.35
CA ALA A 20 3.95 2.55 -4.33
C ALA A 20 2.93 3.69 -4.41
N GLU A 21 2.44 3.95 -5.62
CA GLU A 21 1.35 4.89 -5.88
C GLU A 21 0.05 4.39 -5.23
N GLN A 22 -0.79 5.32 -4.80
CA GLN A 22 -2.03 5.00 -4.12
C GLN A 22 -3.22 4.98 -5.09
N PHE A 23 -4.12 4.02 -4.87
CA PHE A 23 -5.41 3.95 -5.54
C PHE A 23 -6.42 4.87 -4.86
N ALA A 24 -7.47 5.25 -5.58
CA ALA A 24 -8.53 6.07 -5.01
C ALA A 24 -9.39 5.23 -4.04
N ALA A 25 -9.85 5.84 -2.96
CA ALA A 25 -10.82 5.19 -2.07
C ALA A 25 -12.12 4.91 -2.85
N GLY A 26 -12.59 3.67 -2.80
CA GLY A 26 -13.75 3.19 -3.55
C GLY A 26 -13.46 2.71 -4.96
N GLU A 27 -12.20 2.68 -5.40
CA GLU A 27 -11.81 2.10 -6.68
C GLU A 27 -12.19 0.62 -6.75
N VAL A 28 -12.74 0.19 -7.89
CA VAL A 28 -13.17 -1.20 -8.10
C VAL A 28 -12.17 -1.89 -9.02
N LEU A 29 -11.56 -2.97 -8.53
CA LEU A 29 -10.63 -3.80 -9.28
C LEU A 29 -11.26 -5.15 -9.62
N THR A 30 -10.99 -5.65 -10.82
CA THR A 30 -11.41 -6.98 -11.25
C THR A 30 -10.23 -7.96 -11.16
N ASP A 31 -10.41 -9.08 -10.47
CA ASP A 31 -9.39 -10.12 -10.35
C ASP A 31 -9.35 -11.07 -11.56
N MET A 32 -8.38 -11.98 -11.58
CA MET A 32 -8.24 -13.00 -12.64
C MET A 32 -9.42 -13.99 -12.70
N SER A 33 -10.21 -14.09 -11.63
CA SER A 33 -11.43 -14.90 -11.56
C SER A 33 -12.68 -14.12 -11.98
N ARG A 34 -12.51 -12.89 -12.51
CA ARG A 34 -13.59 -11.96 -12.88
C ARG A 34 -14.47 -11.53 -11.71
N LYS A 35 -13.95 -11.56 -10.48
CA LYS A 35 -14.64 -10.99 -9.32
C LYS A 35 -14.26 -9.52 -9.18
N GLU A 36 -15.22 -8.71 -8.74
CA GLU A 36 -15.02 -7.30 -8.50
C GLU A 36 -14.82 -7.01 -7.01
N TRP A 37 -13.79 -6.22 -6.71
CA TRP A 37 -13.37 -5.87 -5.37
C TRP A 37 -13.32 -4.35 -5.24
N LYS A 38 -14.03 -3.80 -4.26
CA LYS A 38 -14.00 -2.38 -3.95
C LYS A 38 -12.91 -2.13 -2.91
N LEU A 39 -12.00 -1.20 -3.21
CA LEU A 39 -10.93 -0.80 -2.32
C LEU A 39 -11.44 0.23 -1.29
N GLY A 40 -11.03 0.06 -0.05
CA GLY A 40 -11.24 0.99 1.05
C GLY A 40 -10.01 1.85 1.32
N LEU A 41 -9.84 2.24 2.59
CA LEU A 41 -8.69 3.04 3.01
C LEU A 41 -7.38 2.22 2.96
N PRO A 42 -6.23 2.87 2.65
CA PRO A 42 -4.93 2.23 2.80
C PRO A 42 -4.62 2.00 4.28
N ILE A 43 -4.18 0.79 4.62
CA ILE A 43 -3.81 0.38 5.99
C ILE A 43 -2.30 0.23 6.18
N GLY A 44 -1.52 0.32 5.10
CA GLY A 44 -0.06 0.30 5.20
C GLY A 44 0.62 0.55 3.86
N GLN A 45 1.76 1.24 3.90
CA GLN A 45 2.59 1.52 2.72
C GLN A 45 4.06 1.30 3.06
N GLY A 46 4.78 0.59 2.19
CA GLY A 46 6.19 0.26 2.40
C GLY A 46 6.90 -0.11 1.11
N GLY A 47 8.13 -0.61 1.23
CA GLY A 47 8.96 -1.00 0.08
C GLY A 47 8.43 -2.19 -0.73
N PHE A 48 7.37 -2.86 -0.25
CA PHE A 48 6.69 -3.97 -0.89
C PHE A 48 5.37 -3.56 -1.58
N GLY A 49 4.90 -2.32 -1.41
CA GLY A 49 3.62 -1.88 -1.96
C GLY A 49 2.77 -1.06 -0.99
N CYS A 50 1.50 -0.86 -1.36
CA CYS A 50 0.45 -0.29 -0.52
C CYS A 50 -0.65 -1.35 -0.30
N ILE A 51 -1.10 -1.52 0.94
CA ILE A 51 -2.14 -2.47 1.36
C ILE A 51 -3.42 -1.70 1.65
N TYR A 52 -4.55 -2.23 1.16
CA TYR A 52 -5.87 -1.63 1.32
C TYR A 52 -6.82 -2.59 2.03
N LEU A 53 -7.80 -2.02 2.72
CA LEU A 53 -9.05 -2.73 3.02
C LEU A 53 -9.75 -3.05 1.69
N ALA A 54 -10.42 -4.19 1.60
CA ALA A 54 -11.16 -4.59 0.41
C ALA A 54 -12.40 -5.41 0.80
N ASP A 55 -13.49 -5.19 0.08
CA ASP A 55 -14.70 -6.00 0.15
C ASP A 55 -15.22 -6.28 -1.27
N THR A 56 -16.12 -7.25 -1.39
CA THR A 56 -16.84 -7.51 -2.64
C THR A 56 -17.54 -6.24 -3.10
N ASN A 57 -17.48 -5.95 -4.40
CA ASN A 57 -18.08 -4.73 -4.95
C ASN A 57 -19.58 -4.66 -4.60
N SER A 58 -19.94 -3.69 -3.77
CA SER A 58 -21.31 -3.43 -3.34
C SER A 58 -21.50 -1.96 -2.96
N SER A 59 -22.75 -1.57 -2.73
CA SER A 59 -23.11 -0.23 -2.24
C SER A 59 -22.68 0.03 -0.80
N LYS A 60 -22.19 -0.99 -0.08
CA LYS A 60 -21.71 -0.83 1.29
C LYS A 60 -20.34 -0.11 1.32
N PRO A 61 -20.04 0.59 2.43
CA PRO A 61 -18.69 1.09 2.68
C PRO A 61 -17.74 -0.07 2.95
N VAL A 62 -16.47 0.09 2.56
CA VAL A 62 -15.38 -0.85 2.87
C VAL A 62 -14.75 -0.38 4.18
N GLY A 63 -14.76 -1.23 5.20
CA GLY A 63 -14.37 -0.90 6.58
C GLY A 63 -13.17 -1.68 7.09
#